data_AF-A0AAW2XXV0-F1
#
_entry.id   AF-A0AAW2XXV0-F1
#
_cell.length_a   1.000
_cell.length_b   1.000
_cell.length_c   1.000
_cell.angle_alpha   90.00
_cell.angle_beta   90.00
_cell.angle_gamma   90.00
#
_symmetry.space_group_name_H-M   'P 1'
#
loop_
_entity.id
_entity.type
_entity.pdbx_description
1 polymer ?
#
loop_
_entity_poly.entity_id
_entity_poly.type
_entity_poly.pdbx_seq_one_letter_code
_entity_poly.pdbx_strand_id
1 'polypeptide(L)' 'MALEVPIATSNALIFAFTQGLQDGDFFKSLTKKPPRNFYNLLAIAEQYINLKEARKYKNDVFGEKRKEQEDKDAFSE' A
#
# COMPACT_ATOMS: atom_id res chain seq x y z
N MET A 1 29.70 4.76 -22.59
CA MET A 1 30.13 4.46 -21.21
C MET A 1 28.87 4.44 -20.35
N ALA A 2 28.50 3.29 -19.81
CA ALA A 2 27.44 3.25 -18.79
C ALA A 2 28.05 3.82 -17.51
N LEU A 3 27.42 4.86 -16.95
CA LEU A 3 27.81 5.41 -15.66
C LEU A 3 27.43 4.35 -14.63
N GLU A 4 28.37 3.49 -14.23
CA GLU A 4 28.14 2.57 -13.12
C GLU A 4 28.06 3.39 -11.84
N VAL A 5 26.81 3.73 -11.46
CA VAL A 5 26.51 4.30 -10.16
C VAL A 5 27.01 3.30 -9.12
N PRO A 6 27.84 3.70 -8.14
CA PRO A 6 28.24 2.81 -7.06
C PRO A 6 26.97 2.21 -6.48
N ILE A 7 26.87 0.87 -6.46
CA ILE A 7 25.68 0.16 -5.99
C ILE A 7 25.25 0.81 -4.68
N ALA A 8 24.13 1.55 -4.73
CA ALA A 8 23.68 2.31 -3.58
C ALA A 8 23.48 1.32 -2.43
N THR A 9 24.06 1.61 -1.28
CA THR A 9 23.94 0.72 -0.12
C THR A 9 22.46 0.55 0.20
N SER A 10 22.05 -0.62 0.71
CA SER A 10 20.64 -0.87 1.06
C SER A 10 20.06 0.24 1.94
N ASN A 11 20.88 0.82 2.83
CA ASN A 11 20.48 1.95 3.68
C ASN A 11 20.21 3.22 2.88
N ALA A 12 21.04 3.55 1.89
CA ALA A 12 20.83 4.71 1.03
C ALA A 12 19.53 4.58 0.21
N LEU A 13 19.25 3.38 -0.32
CA LEU A 13 18.01 3.10 -1.04
C LEU A 13 16.77 3.22 -0.15
N ILE A 14 16.81 2.63 1.05
CA ILE A 14 15.71 2.74 2.02
C ILE A 14 15.48 4.19 2.43
N PHE A 15 16.55 4.94 2.68
CA PHE A 15 16.47 6.33 3.09
C PHE A 15 15.87 7.21 1.97
N ALA A 16 16.41 7.12 0.75
CA ALA A 16 15.91 7.87 -0.39
C ALA A 16 14.43 7.55 -0.69
N PHE A 17 14.05 6.27 -0.61
CA PHE A 17 12.67 5.86 -0.76
C PHE A 17 11.77 6.47 0.32
N THR A 18 12.18 6.39 1.60
CA THR A 18 11.38 6.88 2.73
C THR A 18 11.20 8.39 2.70
N GLN A 19 12.21 9.15 2.26
CA GLN A 19 12.14 10.62 2.10
C GLN A 19 11.12 11.06 1.03
N GLY A 20 10.89 10.24 0.00
CA GLY A 20 9.92 10.52 -1.05
C GLY A 20 8.47 10.17 -0.70
N LEU A 21 8.23 9.56 0.46
CA LEU A 21 6.88 9.14 0.86
C LEU A 21 6.08 10.29 1.48
N GLN A 22 4.80 10.34 1.14
CA GLN A 22 3.83 11.15 1.86
C GLN A 22 3.57 10.57 3.25
N ASP A 23 3.26 11.43 4.23
CA ASP A 23 2.82 10.98 5.55
C ASP A 23 1.50 10.18 5.43
N GLY A 24 1.50 8.96 5.95
CA GLY A 24 0.43 7.98 5.81
C GLY A 24 0.78 6.67 6.52
N ASP A 25 -0.15 5.71 6.59
CA ASP A 25 0.11 4.53 7.46
C ASP A 25 1.28 3.67 6.98
N PHE A 26 1.58 3.68 5.68
CA PHE A 26 2.78 3.02 5.14
C PHE A 26 4.07 3.71 5.62
N PHE A 27 4.17 5.03 5.49
CA PHE A 27 5.29 5.79 6.03
C PHE A 27 5.45 5.57 7.54
N LYS A 28 4.34 5.61 8.29
CA LYS A 28 4.31 5.31 9.73
C LYS A 28 4.72 3.88 10.06
N SER A 29 4.44 2.90 9.20
CA SER A 29 4.89 1.52 9.43
C SER A 29 6.40 1.38 9.26
N LEU A 30 6.97 2.07 8.26
CA LEU A 30 8.41 2.07 8.01
C LEU A 30 9.19 2.79 9.12
N THR A 31 8.67 3.87 9.69
CA THR A 31 9.33 4.56 10.81
C THR A 31 9.26 3.76 12.12
N LYS A 32 8.15 3.06 12.37
CA LYS A 32 7.99 2.19 13.56
C LYS A 32 8.86 0.94 13.49
N LYS A 33 8.99 0.34 12.31
CA LYS A 33 9.81 -0.87 12.09
C LYS A 33 10.65 -0.70 10.83
N PRO A 34 11.84 -0.09 10.94
CA PRO A 34 12.71 0.14 9.79
C PRO A 34 13.06 -1.18 9.09
N PRO A 35 12.95 -1.25 7.76
CA PRO A 35 13.33 -2.43 7.01
C PRO A 35 14.84 -2.66 7.08
N ARG A 36 15.28 -3.92 7.24
CA ARG A 36 16.70 -4.27 7.37
C ARG A 36 17.48 -4.20 6.07
N ASN A 37 16.79 -4.32 4.93
CA ASN A 37 17.35 -4.30 3.59
C ASN A 37 16.24 -3.95 2.59
N PHE A 38 16.63 -3.74 1.34
CA PHE A 38 15.70 -3.33 0.28
C PHE A 38 14.61 -4.37 0.01
N TYR A 39 14.91 -5.67 0.07
CA TYR A 39 13.89 -6.73 -0.12
C TYR A 39 12.80 -6.70 0.97
N ASN A 40 13.18 -6.47 2.23
CA ASN A 40 12.22 -6.30 3.32
C ASN A 40 11.32 -5.07 3.08
N LEU A 41 11.88 -3.98 2.55
CA LEU A 41 11.10 -2.80 2.18
C LEU A 41 10.05 -3.14 1.11
N LEU A 42 10.44 -3.87 0.06
CA LEU A 42 9.52 -4.30 -0.99
C LEU A 42 8.41 -5.21 -0.46
N ALA A 43 8.74 -6.17 0.41
CA ALA A 43 7.74 -7.06 1.00
C ALA A 43 6.71 -6.30 1.87
N ILE A 44 7.14 -5.28 2.61
CA ILE A 44 6.22 -4.42 3.39
C ILE A 44 5.35 -3.60 2.44
N ALA A 45 5.92 -3.07 1.35
CA ALA A 45 5.18 -2.32 0.35
C ALA A 45 4.10 -3.18 -0.32
N GLU A 46 4.44 -4.40 -0.73
CA GLU A 46 3.53 -5.37 -1.31
C GLU A 46 2.37 -5.70 -0.36
N GLN A 47 2.66 -6.01 0.90
CA GLN A 47 1.61 -6.24 1.91
C GLN A 47 0.67 -5.05 2.04
N TYR A 48 1.23 -3.83 2.03
CA TYR A 48 0.43 -2.62 2.18
C TYR A 48 -0.46 -2.34 0.94
N ILE A 49 0.06 -2.57 -0.27
CA ILE A 49 -0.70 -2.48 -1.52
C ILE A 49 -1.82 -3.53 -1.52
N ASN A 50 -1.51 -4.79 -1.26
CA ASN A 50 -2.48 -5.88 -1.24
C ASN A 50 -3.55 -5.67 -0.17
N LEU A 51 -3.18 -5.15 1.01
CA LEU A 51 -4.13 -4.81 2.07
C LEU A 51 -5.02 -3.63 1.70
N LYS A 52 -4.48 -2.61 1.02
CA LYS A 52 -5.25 -1.48 0.49
C LYS A 52 -6.24 -1.95 -0.58
N GLU A 53 -5.82 -2.85 -1.47
CA GLU A 53 -6.67 -3.47 -2.48
C GLU A 53 -7.76 -4.35 -1.85
N ALA A 54 -7.42 -5.19 -0.87
CA ALA A 54 -8.40 -6.00 -0.15
C ALA A 54 -9.44 -5.15 0.60
N ARG A 55 -9.04 -4.01 1.16
CA ARG A 55 -9.98 -3.04 1.79
C ARG A 55 -10.90 -2.41 0.75
N LYS A 56 -10.39 -2.03 -0.42
CA LYS A 56 -11.21 -1.51 -1.53
C LYS A 56 -12.21 -2.55 -1.98
N TYR A 57 -11.76 -3.77 -2.28
CA TYR A 57 -12.64 -4.86 -2.70
C TYR A 57 -13.75 -5.15 -1.68
N LYS A 58 -13.43 -5.16 -0.38
CA LYS A 58 -14.47 -5.28 0.66
C LYS A 58 -15.47 -4.13 0.60
N ASN A 59 -14.99 -2.89 0.51
CA ASN A 59 -15.89 -1.72 0.46
C ASN A 59 -16.75 -1.71 -0.80
N ASP A 60 -16.22 -2.15 -1.94
CA ASP A 60 -16.94 -2.25 -3.21
C ASP A 60 -18.00 -3.35 -3.12
N VAL A 61 -17.65 -4.55 -2.66
CA VAL A 61 -18.60 -5.66 -2.47
C VAL A 61 -19.69 -5.35 -1.43
N PHE A 62 -19.34 -4.73 -0.31
CA PHE A 62 -20.33 -4.31 0.69
C PHE A 62 -21.16 -3.11 0.21
N GLY A 63 -20.60 -2.24 -0.65
CA GLY A 63 -21.30 -1.13 -1.27
C GLY A 63 -22.32 -1.60 -2.32
N GLU A 64 -21.95 -2.56 -3.17
CA GLU A 64 -22.84 -3.19 -4.14
C GLU A 64 -23.97 -3.95 -3.46
N LYS A 65 -23.69 -4.73 -2.40
CA LYS A 65 -24.72 -5.43 -1.64
C LYS A 65 -25.75 -4.50 -1.00
N ARG A 66 -25.35 -3.29 -0.59
CA ARG A 66 -26.30 -2.30 -0.04
C ARG A 66 -27.20 -1.74 -1.13
N LYS A 67 -26.64 -1.42 -2.30
CA LYS A 67 -27.42 -0.94 -3.45
C LYS A 67 -28.41 -1.98 -3.96
N GLU A 68 -28.00 -3.25 -4.07
CA GLU A 68 -28.91 -4.33 -4.45
C GLU A 68 -30.05 -4.56 -3.46
N GLN A 69 -29.83 -4.29 -2.17
CA GLN A 69 -30.88 -4.39 -1.15
C GLN A 69 -31.85 -3.20 -1.25
N GLU A 70 -31.32 -1.99 -1.40
CA GLU A 70 -32.10 -0.75 -1.58
C GLU A 70 -32.97 -0.80 -2.85
N ASP A 71 -32.46 -1.33 -3.96
CA ASP A 71 -33.22 -1.48 -5.21
C ASP A 71 -34.35 -2.52 -5.09
N LYS A 72 -34.17 -3.59 -4.30
CA LYS A 72 -35.21 -4.60 -4.05
C LYS A 72 -36.31 -4.09 -3.14
N ASP A 73 -35.94 -3.32 -2.12
CA ASP A 73 -36.88 -2.72 -1.18
C ASP A 73 -37.71 -1.63 -1.89
N ALA A 74 -37.11 -0.85 -2.81
CA ALA A 74 -37.80 0.17 -3.61
C ALA A 74 -38.74 -0.39 -4.69
N PHE A 75 -38.54 -1.63 -5.16
CA PHE A 75 -39.41 -2.29 -6.14
C PHE A 75 -40.55 -3.11 -5.50
N SER A 76 -40.59 -3.14 -4.16
CA SER A 76 -41.57 -3.88 -3.36
C SER A 76 -42.63 -2.99 -2.70
N GLU A 77 -42.55 -1.67 -2.90
CA GLU A 77 -43.60 -0.66 -2.60
C GLU A 77 -44.42 -0.31 -3.86
#